data_AF-A0A6J6F265-F1
#
_entry.id   AF-A0A6J6F265-F1
#
_cell.length_a   1.000
_cell.length_b   1.000
_cell.length_c   1.000
_cell.angle_alpha   90.00
_cell.angle_beta   90.00
_cell.angle_gamma   90.00
#
_symmetry.space_group_name_H-M   'P 1'
#
loop_
_entity.id
_entity.type
_entity.pdbx_description
1 polymer ?
#
loop_
_entity_poly.entity_id
_entity_poly.type
_entity_poly.pdbx_seq_one_letter_code
_entity_poly.pdbx_strand_id
1 'polypeptide(L)'
;MAKPSRAKVKKLQSEAMKAAAARRAEKAASKCAVTRGEVNLDAYAEVDQEWVALGISAPARRALIDEGYYSLPDLRKASLKALKELHGVGPNVIRILVAEMKKQDISFRSN
;
A
#
# COMPACT_ATOMS: atom_id res chain seq x y z
N MET A 1 47.55 2.67 9.05
CA MET A 1 46.46 3.61 9.35
C MET A 1 46.12 3.52 10.84
N ALA A 2 46.18 4.64 11.58
CA ALA A 2 45.90 4.64 13.02
C ALA A 2 44.39 4.43 13.27
N LYS A 3 44.05 3.53 14.20
CA LYS A 3 42.65 3.32 14.62
C LYS A 3 42.17 4.55 15.41
N PRO A 4 40.95 5.06 15.16
CA PRO A 4 40.42 6.20 15.88
C PRO A 4 40.30 5.90 17.39
N SER A 5 40.54 6.90 18.23
CA SER A 5 40.42 6.74 19.67
C SER A 5 38.98 6.40 20.09
N ARG A 6 38.82 5.65 21.19
CA ARG A 6 37.51 5.25 21.74
C ARG A 6 36.57 6.45 21.95
N ALA A 7 37.11 7.60 22.36
CA ALA A 7 36.36 8.84 22.51
C ALA A 7 35.82 9.37 21.17
N LYS A 8 36.64 9.31 20.10
CA LYS A 8 36.23 9.70 18.75
C LYS A 8 35.12 8.80 18.23
N VAL A 9 35.22 7.49 18.45
CA VAL A 9 34.17 6.52 18.07
C VAL A 9 32.86 6.80 18.79
N LYS A 10 32.89 7.02 20.12
CA LYS A 10 31.68 7.32 20.91
C LYS A 10 30.99 8.61 20.46
N LYS A 11 31.77 9.65 20.15
CA LYS A 11 31.24 10.93 19.62
C LYS A 11 30.54 10.72 18.27
N LEU A 12 31.19 10.03 17.33
CA LEU A 12 30.62 9.73 16.01
C LEU A 12 29.33 8.91 16.10
N GLN A 13 29.28 7.90 16.97
CA GLN A 13 28.05 7.13 17.22
C GLN A 13 26.91 8.00 17.76
N SER A 14 27.22 8.93 18.68
CA SER A 14 26.21 9.85 19.23
C SER A 14 25.68 10.84 18.19
N GLU A 15 26.54 11.34 17.30
CA GLU A 15 26.16 12.22 16.20
C GLU A 15 25.30 11.49 15.18
N ALA A 16 25.68 10.24 14.83
CA ALA A 16 24.89 9.39 13.95
C ALA A 16 23.51 9.07 14.54
N MET A 17 23.42 8.81 15.85
CA MET A 17 22.14 8.57 16.54
C MET A 17 21.25 9.82 16.53
N LYS A 18 21.81 11.00 16.78
CA LYS A 18 21.09 12.28 16.68
C LYS A 18 20.61 12.55 15.26
N ALA A 19 21.44 12.31 14.25
CA ALA A 19 21.06 12.46 12.84
C ALA A 19 19.96 11.48 12.44
N ALA A 20 20.01 10.23 12.92
CA ALA A 20 18.95 9.25 12.70
C ALA A 20 17.64 9.63 13.40
N ALA A 21 17.71 10.22 14.59
CA ALA A 21 16.54 10.76 15.30
C ALA A 21 15.92 11.95 14.54
N ALA A 22 16.74 12.88 14.04
CA ALA A 22 16.27 14.00 13.23
C ALA A 22 15.56 13.53 11.94
N ARG A 23 16.15 12.56 11.22
CA ARG A 23 15.52 11.96 10.03
C ARG A 23 14.21 11.24 10.34
N ARG A 24 14.11 10.58 11.52
CA ARG A 24 12.84 9.98 11.97
C ARG A 24 11.79 11.03 12.31
N ALA A 25 12.20 12.13 12.95
CA ALA A 25 11.30 13.25 13.24
C ALA A 25 10.78 13.92 11.96
N GLU A 26 11.64 14.11 10.97
CA GLU A 26 11.27 14.64 9.65
C GLU A 26 10.29 13.71 8.90
N LYS A 27 10.54 12.39 8.90
CA LYS A 27 9.59 11.41 8.33
C LYS A 27 8.28 11.32 9.10
N ALA A 28 8.29 11.54 10.42
CA ALA A 28 7.07 11.66 11.21
C ALA A 28 6.33 12.97 10.91
N ALA A 29 7.05 14.01 10.48
CA ALA A 29 6.49 15.28 10.05
C ALA A 29 5.99 15.27 8.59
N SER A 30 6.48 14.37 7.72
CA SER A 30 5.88 14.10 6.41
C SER A 30 4.53 13.40 6.59
N LYS A 31 3.52 14.18 6.96
CA LYS A 31 2.16 13.74 7.25
C LYS A 31 1.35 13.71 5.96
N CYS A 32 1.08 12.53 5.42
CA CYS A 32 0.12 12.43 4.32
C CYS A 32 -1.29 12.76 4.84
N ALA A 33 -2.09 13.49 4.07
CA ALA A 33 -3.44 13.93 4.47
C ALA A 33 -4.32 12.75 4.96
N VAL A 34 -4.15 11.56 4.37
CA VAL A 34 -4.82 10.32 4.79
C VAL A 34 -4.48 9.93 6.23
N THR A 35 -3.19 9.96 6.62
CA THR A 35 -2.77 9.64 8.01
C THR A 35 -3.18 10.72 9.02
N ARG A 36 -3.47 11.94 8.56
CA ARG A 36 -3.98 13.03 9.40
C ARG A 36 -5.50 12.99 9.59
N GLY A 37 -6.20 12.10 8.88
CA GLY A 37 -7.67 12.07 8.90
C GLY A 37 -8.32 13.26 8.20
N GLU A 38 -7.56 14.00 7.38
CA GLU A 38 -8.06 15.17 6.64
C GLU A 38 -8.85 14.78 5.37
N VAL A 39 -8.79 13.50 4.98
CA VAL A 39 -9.51 12.97 3.82
C VAL A 39 -10.77 12.25 4.29
N ASN A 40 -11.94 12.68 3.82
CA ASN A 40 -13.18 11.94 4.01
C ASN A 40 -13.13 10.65 3.18
N LEU A 41 -13.20 9.51 3.87
CA LEU A 41 -13.11 8.17 3.27
C LEU A 41 -14.43 7.40 3.35
N ASP A 42 -15.48 8.03 3.91
CA ASP A 42 -16.74 7.37 4.21
C ASP A 42 -17.45 6.90 2.94
N ALA A 43 -17.29 7.64 1.84
CA ALA A 43 -17.85 7.26 0.53
C ALA A 43 -17.34 5.90 0.02
N TYR A 44 -16.10 5.52 0.31
CA TYR A 44 -15.59 4.20 -0.07
C TYR A 44 -16.13 3.09 0.83
N ALA A 45 -16.42 3.38 2.11
CA ALA A 45 -16.88 2.39 3.05
C ALA A 45 -18.24 1.78 2.63
N GLU A 46 -19.09 2.53 1.95
CA GLU A 46 -20.39 2.02 1.47
C GLU A 46 -20.23 0.95 0.37
N VAL A 47 -19.13 0.99 -0.39
CA VAL A 47 -18.94 0.21 -1.61
C VAL A 47 -17.72 -0.72 -1.58
N ASP A 48 -16.86 -0.65 -0.55
CA ASP A 48 -15.64 -1.46 -0.43
C ASP A 48 -15.80 -2.76 0.37
N GLN A 49 -17.03 -3.07 0.82
CA GLN A 49 -17.33 -4.16 1.74
C GLN A 49 -16.87 -5.54 1.23
N GLU A 50 -17.08 -5.84 -0.05
CA GLU A 50 -16.62 -7.10 -0.65
C GLU A 50 -15.09 -7.21 -0.58
N TRP A 51 -14.39 -6.13 -0.92
CA TRP A 51 -12.93 -6.08 -0.87
C TRP A 51 -12.38 -6.15 0.56
N VAL A 52 -13.09 -5.57 1.54
CA VAL A 52 -12.78 -5.70 2.97
C VAL A 52 -12.87 -7.15 3.41
N ALA A 53 -13.95 -7.85 3.03
CA ALA A 53 -14.15 -9.26 3.37
C ALA A 53 -13.04 -10.17 2.80
N LEU A 54 -12.49 -9.81 1.64
CA LEU A 54 -11.35 -10.50 1.01
C LEU A 54 -9.98 -10.13 1.62
N GLY A 55 -9.94 -9.20 2.58
CA GLY A 55 -8.70 -8.76 3.22
C GLY A 55 -7.83 -7.87 2.33
N ILE A 56 -8.42 -7.17 1.36
CA ILE A 56 -7.70 -6.26 0.46
C ILE A 56 -7.36 -4.96 1.21
N SER A 57 -6.13 -4.48 1.04
CA SER A 57 -5.64 -3.26 1.70
C SER A 57 -6.36 -2.01 1.19
N ALA A 58 -6.57 -1.03 2.07
CA ALA A 58 -7.33 0.19 1.74
C ALA A 58 -6.85 0.92 0.46
N PRO A 59 -5.54 1.06 0.18
CA PRO A 59 -5.09 1.65 -1.08
C PRO A 59 -5.54 0.89 -2.32
N ALA A 60 -5.51 -0.45 -2.27
CA ALA A 60 -5.95 -1.29 -3.38
C ALA A 60 -7.46 -1.28 -3.55
N ARG A 61 -8.23 -1.27 -2.46
CA ARG A 61 -9.71 -1.16 -2.53
C ARG A 61 -10.14 0.12 -3.23
N ARG A 62 -9.51 1.25 -2.87
CA ARG A 62 -9.76 2.55 -3.51
C ARG A 62 -9.41 2.52 -4.99
N ALA A 63 -8.23 2.02 -5.34
CA ALA A 63 -7.83 1.88 -6.73
C ALA A 63 -8.79 1.01 -7.57
N LEU A 64 -9.34 -0.07 -6.99
CA LEU A 64 -10.36 -0.88 -7.66
C LEU A 64 -11.66 -0.09 -7.86
N ILE A 65 -12.13 0.62 -6.83
CA ILE A 65 -13.37 1.41 -6.85
C ILE A 65 -13.25 2.60 -7.81
N ASP A 66 -12.12 3.30 -7.82
CA ASP A 66 -11.86 4.43 -8.70
C ASP A 66 -11.90 4.02 -10.19
N GLU A 67 -11.52 2.77 -10.49
CA GLU A 67 -11.63 2.15 -11.83
C GLU A 67 -13.02 1.54 -12.11
N GLY A 68 -13.95 1.62 -11.16
CA GLY A 68 -15.31 1.11 -11.28
C GLY A 68 -15.46 -0.40 -11.03
N TYR A 69 -14.49 -1.03 -10.37
CA TYR A 69 -14.59 -2.42 -9.92
C TYR A 69 -15.13 -2.47 -8.49
N TYR A 70 -16.43 -2.74 -8.36
CA TYR A 70 -17.12 -2.81 -7.07
C TYR A 70 -17.22 -4.25 -6.55
N SER A 71 -17.04 -5.23 -7.43
CA SER A 71 -17.17 -6.67 -7.12
C SER A 71 -16.21 -7.53 -7.95
N LEU A 72 -15.99 -8.78 -7.55
CA LEU A 72 -15.20 -9.76 -8.32
C LEU A 72 -15.71 -9.95 -9.77
N PRO A 73 -17.02 -10.06 -10.03
CA PRO A 73 -17.61 -10.01 -11.36
C PRO A 73 -17.12 -8.89 -12.29
N ASP A 74 -16.90 -7.69 -11.75
CA ASP A 74 -16.49 -6.54 -12.56
C ASP A 74 -15.08 -6.71 -13.12
N LEU A 75 -14.24 -7.50 -12.45
CA LEU A 75 -12.87 -7.78 -12.88
C LEU A 75 -12.80 -8.59 -14.19
N ARG A 76 -13.93 -9.14 -14.68
CA ARG A 76 -14.01 -9.70 -16.05
C ARG A 76 -13.75 -8.65 -17.13
N LYS A 77 -13.96 -7.37 -16.83
CA LYS A 77 -13.69 -6.25 -17.73
C LYS A 77 -12.20 -5.84 -17.69
N ALA A 78 -11.52 -6.16 -16.59
CA ALA A 78 -10.12 -5.84 -16.35
C ALA A 78 -9.20 -6.91 -16.94
N SER A 79 -8.00 -6.50 -17.38
CA SER A 79 -6.90 -7.43 -17.64
C SER A 79 -5.98 -7.54 -16.43
N LEU A 80 -5.30 -8.67 -16.28
CA LEU A 80 -4.28 -8.85 -15.23
C LEU A 80 -3.16 -7.80 -15.34
N LYS A 81 -2.82 -7.37 -16.56
CA LYS A 81 -1.83 -6.32 -16.80
C LYS A 81 -2.31 -4.97 -16.25
N ALA A 82 -3.54 -4.57 -16.58
CA ALA A 82 -4.11 -3.31 -16.09
C ALA A 82 -4.13 -3.27 -14.55
N LEU A 83 -4.54 -4.35 -13.89
CA LEU A 83 -4.55 -4.42 -12.42
C LEU A 83 -3.16 -4.29 -11.79
N LYS A 84 -2.10 -4.77 -12.46
CA LYS A 84 -0.72 -4.61 -11.98
C LYS A 84 -0.19 -3.18 -12.14
N GLU A 85 -0.77 -2.40 -13.05
CA GLU A 85 -0.41 -1.00 -13.29
C GLU A 85 -1.16 -0.05 -12.36
N LEU A 86 -2.23 -0.52 -11.68
CA LEU A 86 -2.98 0.29 -10.72
C LEU A 86 -2.15 0.63 -9.48
N HIS A 87 -2.02 1.94 -9.23
CA HIS A 87 -1.33 2.45 -8.07
C HIS A 87 -2.03 2.01 -6.77
N GLY A 88 -1.29 1.28 -5.92
CA GLY A 88 -1.82 0.71 -4.67
C GLY A 88 -2.17 -0.78 -4.76
N VAL A 89 -2.26 -1.35 -5.97
CA VAL A 89 -2.47 -2.79 -6.17
C VAL A 89 -1.11 -3.50 -6.22
N GLY A 90 -0.78 -4.18 -5.12
CA GLY A 90 0.46 -4.95 -4.98
C GLY A 90 0.32 -6.43 -5.36
N PRO A 91 1.44 -7.17 -5.44
CA PRO A 91 1.46 -8.59 -5.81
C PRO A 91 0.62 -9.47 -4.87
N ASN A 92 0.53 -9.12 -3.57
CA ASN A 92 -0.33 -9.85 -2.64
C ASN A 92 -1.82 -9.68 -2.97
N VAL A 93 -2.24 -8.50 -3.40
CA VAL A 93 -3.64 -8.23 -3.79
C VAL A 93 -3.97 -9.03 -5.05
N ILE A 94 -3.09 -8.98 -6.05
CA ILE A 94 -3.24 -9.78 -7.28
C ILE A 94 -3.39 -11.27 -6.95
N ARG A 95 -2.57 -11.80 -6.03
CA ARG A 95 -2.68 -13.20 -5.58
C ARG A 95 -4.05 -13.51 -4.97
N ILE A 96 -4.57 -12.63 -4.11
CA ILE A 96 -5.90 -12.77 -3.49
C ILE A 96 -6.99 -12.79 -4.58
N LEU A 97 -6.98 -11.80 -5.47
CA LEU A 97 -7.97 -11.68 -6.56
C LEU A 97 -7.97 -12.90 -7.47
N VAL A 98 -6.79 -13.36 -7.92
CA VAL A 98 -6.67 -14.56 -8.77
C VAL A 98 -7.23 -15.80 -8.06
N ALA A 99 -6.91 -15.98 -6.77
CA ALA A 99 -7.38 -17.14 -6.02
C ALA A 99 -8.90 -17.11 -5.84
N GLU A 100 -9.47 -15.94 -5.54
CA GLU A 100 -10.90 -15.80 -5.31
C GLU A 100 -11.72 -15.91 -6.61
N MET A 101 -11.26 -15.28 -7.69
CA MET A 101 -11.87 -15.43 -9.01
C MET A 101 -11.89 -16.89 -9.46
N LYS A 102 -10.80 -17.64 -9.21
CA LYS A 102 -10.74 -19.08 -9.52
C LYS A 102 -11.78 -19.90 -8.74
N LYS A 103 -12.06 -19.56 -7.48
CA LYS A 103 -13.12 -20.26 -6.70
C LYS A 103 -14.50 -20.04 -7.28
N GLN A 104 -14.72 -18.88 -7.92
CA GLN A 104 -15.99 -18.49 -8.51
C GLN A 104 -16.08 -18.78 -10.02
N ASP A 105 -15.09 -19.49 -10.57
CA ASP A 105 -14.95 -19.78 -12.01
C ASP A 105 -15.01 -18.52 -12.89
N ILE A 106 -14.35 -17.46 -12.43
CA ILE A 106 -14.22 -16.17 -13.12
C ILE A 106 -12.79 -16.03 -13.61
N SER A 107 -12.63 -15.52 -14.83
CA SER A 107 -11.33 -15.13 -15.39
C SER A 107 -11.28 -13.64 -15.70
N PHE A 108 -10.09 -13.06 -15.66
CA PHE A 108 -9.85 -11.74 -16.23
C PHE A 108 -10.16 -11.72 -17.71
N ARG A 109 -10.34 -10.51 -18.26
CA ARG A 109 -10.35 -10.31 -19.70
C ARG A 109 -9.05 -10.85 -20.29
N SER A 110 -9.17 -11.74 -21.27
CA SER A 110 -8.08 -12.15 -22.13
C SER A 110 -7.55 -10.91 -22.85
N ASN A 111 -6.37 -10.43 -22.49
CA ASN A 111 -5.74 -9.25 -23.09
C ASN A 111 -4.22 -9.46 -23.20
#